data_AF-A0A382UU14-F1
#
_entry.id   AF-A0A382UU14-F1
#
_cell.length_a   1.000
_cell.length_b   1.000
_cell.length_c   1.000
_cell.angle_alpha   90.00
_cell.angle_beta   90.00
_cell.angle_gamma   90.00
#
_symmetry.space_group_name_H-M   'P 1'
#
loop_
_entity.id
_entity.type
_entity.pdbx_description
1 polymer ?
#
loop_
_entity_poly.entity_id
_entity_poly.type
_entity_poly.pdbx_seq_one_letter_code
_entity_poly.pdbx_strand_id
1 'polypeptide(L)'
;MKTLVASVCLVFALALLSCGPNTYQHPTAGAFRSADVDTVQVRANEYNTYFERRYGLLFKTFANEPFTGRVITFENENARDYVATDESYKNGKRNGQSIRWFSTGQQMYERNYREGKWHGLVTR
;
A
#
# COMPACT_ATOMS: atom_id res chain seq x y z
N MET A 1 61.69 12.82 17.47
CA MET A 1 61.78 11.72 16.48
C MET A 1 60.64 10.76 16.76
N LYS A 2 59.78 10.47 15.76
CA LYS A 2 59.03 9.22 15.50
C LYS A 2 58.22 8.63 16.69
N THR A 3 56.91 8.40 16.67
CA THR A 3 56.00 8.04 15.57
C THR A 3 54.56 8.09 16.11
N LEU A 4 53.67 8.62 15.28
CA LEU A 4 52.22 8.54 15.36
C LEU A 4 51.78 7.07 15.27
N VAL A 5 51.02 6.55 16.22
CA VAL A 5 50.26 5.30 16.03
C VAL A 5 48.78 5.66 16.11
N ALA A 6 48.16 5.70 14.94
CA ALA A 6 46.73 5.88 14.75
C ALA A 6 46.02 4.66 15.35
N SER A 7 45.21 4.89 16.37
CA SER A 7 44.28 3.88 16.88
C SER A 7 43.15 3.75 15.87
N VAL A 8 43.14 2.62 15.17
CA VAL A 8 42.15 2.25 14.17
C VAL A 8 40.81 2.10 14.87
N CYS A 9 39.92 3.09 14.73
CA CYS A 9 38.50 2.92 15.02
C CYS A 9 37.93 1.92 14.02
N LEU A 10 37.83 0.66 14.46
CA LEU A 10 37.15 -0.40 13.75
C LEU A 10 35.63 -0.13 13.84
N VAL A 11 35.13 0.79 13.03
CA VAL A 11 33.69 0.99 12.84
C VAL A 11 33.19 -0.13 11.95
N PHE A 12 32.94 -1.31 12.52
CA PHE A 12 32.08 -2.32 11.91
C PHE A 12 30.64 -1.82 12.01
N ALA A 13 30.30 -0.83 11.19
CA ALA A 13 28.92 -0.57 10.85
C ALA A 13 28.49 -1.70 9.90
N LEU A 14 28.04 -2.82 10.48
CA LEU A 14 27.07 -3.66 9.79
C LEU A 14 25.82 -2.80 9.62
N ALA A 15 25.79 -2.01 8.56
CA ALA A 15 24.53 -1.71 7.91
C ALA A 15 24.00 -3.07 7.42
N LEU A 16 23.27 -3.75 8.30
CA LEU A 16 22.28 -4.71 7.88
C LEU A 16 21.32 -3.89 7.01
N LEU A 17 21.62 -3.80 5.71
CA LEU A 17 20.58 -3.71 4.71
C LEU A 17 19.66 -4.87 5.04
N SER A 18 18.58 -4.57 5.77
CA SER A 18 17.46 -5.47 5.84
C SER A 18 16.90 -5.52 4.43
N CYS A 19 17.53 -6.33 3.58
CA CYS A 19 16.92 -6.85 2.38
C CYS A 19 15.89 -7.89 2.83
N GLY A 20 14.95 -7.47 3.67
CA GLY A 20 13.69 -8.16 3.83
C GLY A 20 12.91 -7.93 2.54
N PRO A 21 12.20 -8.93 2.01
CA PRO A 21 11.26 -8.67 0.93
C PRO A 21 10.33 -7.53 1.37
N ASN A 22 10.03 -6.58 0.48
CA ASN A 22 9.02 -5.54 0.70
C ASN A 22 7.64 -6.23 0.83
N THR A 23 7.39 -6.81 1.99
CA THR A 23 6.14 -7.45 2.37
C THR A 23 5.10 -6.40 2.69
N TYR A 24 3.81 -6.74 2.55
CA TYR A 24 2.73 -5.87 3.01
C TYR A 24 2.98 -5.43 4.46
N GLN A 25 3.31 -4.16 4.64
CA GLN A 25 3.35 -3.51 5.93
C GLN A 25 2.01 -2.82 6.09
N HIS A 26 1.15 -3.35 6.96
CA HIS A 26 -0.02 -2.59 7.38
C HIS A 26 0.50 -1.28 7.98
N PRO A 27 0.22 -0.11 7.39
CA PRO A 27 0.81 1.12 7.90
C PRO A 27 0.39 1.31 9.35
N THR A 28 1.37 1.23 10.24
CA THR A 28 1.22 1.56 11.65
C THR A 28 1.13 3.07 11.75
N ALA A 29 -0.11 3.57 11.76
CA ALA A 29 -0.50 4.90 12.26
C ALA A 29 0.57 6.00 12.12
N GLY A 30 1.04 6.26 10.90
CA GLY A 30 2.23 7.08 10.67
C GLY A 30 2.25 7.85 9.35
N ALA A 31 1.10 8.09 8.71
CA ALA A 31 0.94 9.09 7.66
C ALA A 31 -0.56 9.37 7.46
N PHE A 32 -0.97 10.63 7.61
CA PHE A 32 -2.32 11.17 7.46
C PHE A 32 -3.40 10.60 8.42
N ARG A 33 -3.41 11.07 9.67
CA ARG A 33 -4.62 11.03 10.51
C ARG A 33 -5.62 12.06 10.00
N SER A 34 -6.43 11.68 9.01
CA SER A 34 -7.81 12.17 8.99
C SER A 34 -8.64 11.12 9.71
N ALA A 35 -9.30 11.50 10.81
CA ALA A 35 -10.15 10.62 11.61
C ALA A 35 -11.43 10.14 10.88
N ASP A 36 -11.44 10.23 9.55
CA ASP A 36 -12.62 10.20 8.67
C ASP A 36 -12.40 9.40 7.37
N VAL A 37 -11.30 8.64 7.26
CA VAL A 37 -11.04 7.79 6.07
C VAL A 37 -11.67 6.42 6.30
N ASP A 38 -12.82 6.16 5.66
CA ASP A 38 -13.46 4.85 5.66
C ASP A 38 -12.49 3.82 5.05
N THR A 39 -11.96 2.92 5.89
CA THR A 39 -11.05 1.85 5.45
C THR A 39 -11.83 0.55 5.37
N VAL A 40 -12.00 0.05 4.15
CA VAL A 40 -12.76 -1.17 3.87
C VAL A 40 -11.80 -2.29 3.51
N GLN A 41 -11.87 -3.37 4.28
CA GLN A 41 -11.19 -4.63 3.99
C GLN A 41 -12.19 -5.58 3.34
N VAL A 42 -11.83 -6.15 2.19
CA VAL A 42 -12.73 -7.00 1.40
C VAL A 42 -11.95 -8.13 0.74
N ARG A 43 -12.56 -9.31 0.59
CA ARG A 43 -11.98 -10.35 -0.25
C ARG A 43 -12.26 -10.08 -1.72
N ALA A 44 -11.32 -10.44 -2.60
CA ALA A 44 -11.46 -10.21 -4.04
C ALA A 44 -12.74 -10.84 -4.62
N ASN A 45 -13.13 -12.02 -4.13
CA ASN A 45 -14.37 -12.69 -4.56
C ASN A 45 -15.66 -12.04 -4.06
N GLU A 46 -15.57 -11.17 -3.03
CA GLU A 46 -16.70 -10.44 -2.45
C GLU A 46 -16.69 -8.96 -2.89
N TYR A 47 -15.67 -8.50 -3.62
CA TYR A 47 -15.50 -7.10 -3.99
C TYR A 47 -16.76 -6.48 -4.60
N ASN A 48 -17.38 -7.19 -5.56
CA ASN A 48 -18.58 -6.73 -6.25
C ASN A 48 -19.85 -6.72 -5.38
N THR A 49 -19.83 -7.38 -4.22
CA THR A 49 -20.91 -7.31 -3.23
C THR A 49 -20.83 -6.01 -2.42
N TYR A 50 -19.62 -5.50 -2.19
CA TYR A 50 -19.37 -4.29 -1.40
C TYR A 50 -19.26 -3.03 -2.23
N PHE A 51 -18.79 -3.15 -3.46
CA PHE A 51 -18.49 -2.02 -4.32
C PHE A 51 -19.06 -2.19 -5.72
N GLU A 52 -19.50 -1.07 -6.28
CA GLU A 52 -20.01 -0.98 -7.64
C GLU A 52 -19.44 0.26 -8.33
N ARG A 53 -19.33 0.20 -9.66
CA ARG A 53 -18.97 1.38 -10.46
C ARG A 53 -20.20 1.96 -11.13
N ARG A 54 -20.55 3.20 -10.78
CA ARG A 54 -21.60 3.99 -11.45
C ARG A 54 -20.96 5.18 -12.15
N TYR A 55 -21.17 5.29 -13.45
CA TYR A 55 -20.57 6.37 -14.27
C TYR A 55 -19.03 6.45 -14.16
N GLY A 56 -18.37 5.32 -13.95
CA GLY A 56 -16.92 5.24 -13.76
C GLY A 56 -16.41 5.64 -12.37
N LEU A 57 -17.29 6.04 -11.45
CA LEU A 57 -16.96 6.32 -10.05
C LEU A 57 -17.26 5.10 -9.20
N LEU A 58 -16.40 4.82 -8.22
CA LEU A 58 -16.57 3.77 -7.23
C LEU A 58 -17.58 4.21 -6.16
N PHE A 59 -18.50 3.33 -5.82
CA PHE A 59 -19.44 3.50 -4.71
C PHE A 59 -19.43 2.24 -3.86
N LYS A 60 -19.73 2.40 -2.57
CA LYS A 60 -20.14 1.27 -1.73
C LYS A 60 -21.57 0.87 -2.11
N THR A 61 -21.89 -0.41 -2.10
CA THR A 61 -23.24 -0.91 -2.42
C THR A 61 -24.29 -0.20 -1.55
N PHE A 62 -25.38 0.24 -2.18
CA PHE A 62 -26.46 1.02 -1.56
C PHE A 62 -26.10 2.44 -1.08
N ALA A 63 -24.86 2.90 -1.26
CA ALA A 63 -24.52 4.30 -0.99
C ALA A 63 -25.09 5.21 -2.07
N ASN A 64 -25.41 6.46 -1.73
CA ASN A 64 -25.81 7.47 -2.70
C ASN A 64 -24.66 8.36 -3.15
N GLU A 65 -23.55 8.35 -2.41
CA GLU A 65 -22.38 9.19 -2.66
C GLU A 65 -21.16 8.37 -3.09
N PRO A 66 -20.31 8.90 -3.99
CA PRO A 66 -19.08 8.23 -4.41
C PRO A 66 -18.16 7.94 -3.23
N PHE A 67 -17.53 6.77 -3.22
CA PHE A 67 -16.69 6.31 -2.13
C PHE A 67 -15.46 7.19 -1.93
N THR A 68 -15.21 7.60 -0.70
CA THR A 68 -13.98 8.26 -0.26
C THR A 68 -13.42 7.48 0.90
N GLY A 69 -12.21 6.96 0.75
CA GLY A 69 -11.69 5.99 1.69
C GLY A 69 -10.55 5.17 1.12
N ARG A 70 -10.21 4.12 1.83
CA ARG A 70 -9.15 3.17 1.46
C ARG A 70 -9.76 1.79 1.30
N VAL A 71 -9.39 1.07 0.25
CA VAL A 71 -9.83 -0.31 0.02
C VAL A 71 -8.61 -1.23 0.06
N ILE A 72 -8.64 -2.19 0.98
CA ILE A 72 -7.63 -3.25 1.09
C ILE A 72 -8.31 -4.54 0.62
N THR A 73 -7.79 -5.11 -0.46
CA THR A 73 -8.34 -6.35 -1.03
C THR A 73 -7.45 -7.53 -0.73
N PHE A 74 -8.04 -8.58 -0.17
CA PHE A 74 -7.38 -9.85 0.13
C PHE A 74 -7.72 -10.89 -0.93
N GLU A 75 -6.75 -11.70 -1.30
CA GLU A 75 -6.93 -12.90 -2.13
C GLU A 75 -6.52 -14.15 -1.35
N ASN A 76 -7.09 -15.29 -1.72
CA ASN A 76 -6.73 -16.58 -1.15
C ASN A 76 -5.97 -17.38 -2.19
N GLU A 77 -4.80 -17.89 -1.81
CA GLU A 77 -4.06 -18.87 -2.61
C GLU A 77 -3.57 -19.99 -1.72
N ASN A 78 -3.86 -21.24 -2.08
CA ASN A 78 -3.46 -22.44 -1.30
C ASN A 78 -3.86 -22.36 0.18
N ALA A 79 -5.10 -21.94 0.46
CA ALA A 79 -5.65 -21.76 1.81
C ALA A 79 -4.93 -20.69 2.67
N ARG A 80 -4.12 -19.83 2.04
CA ARG A 80 -3.51 -18.65 2.69
C ARG A 80 -4.10 -17.37 2.12
N ASP A 81 -4.64 -16.53 2.99
CA ASP A 81 -5.02 -15.17 2.63
C ASP A 81 -3.77 -14.27 2.56
N TYR A 82 -3.73 -13.40 1.55
CA TYR A 82 -2.71 -12.38 1.41
C TYR A 82 -3.33 -11.07 0.92
N VAL A 83 -2.70 -9.94 1.23
CA VAL A 83 -3.13 -8.65 0.67
C VAL A 83 -2.70 -8.59 -0.78
N ALA A 84 -3.67 -8.52 -1.68
CA ALA A 84 -3.41 -8.38 -3.11
C ALA A 84 -3.23 -6.91 -3.49
N THR A 85 -4.09 -6.03 -2.96
CA THR A 85 -4.04 -4.59 -3.27
C THR A 85 -4.43 -3.71 -2.09
N ASP A 86 -3.90 -2.50 -2.11
CA ASP A 86 -4.20 -1.44 -1.16
C ASP A 86 -4.34 -0.13 -1.95
N GLU A 87 -5.55 0.43 -1.98
CA GLU A 87 -5.90 1.51 -2.90
C GLU A 87 -6.64 2.64 -2.18
N SER A 88 -6.20 3.88 -2.42
CA SER A 88 -6.87 5.08 -1.91
C SER A 88 -7.83 5.67 -2.93
N TYR A 89 -9.01 6.07 -2.47
CA TYR A 89 -10.09 6.66 -3.27
C TYR A 89 -10.59 7.97 -2.66
N LYS A 90 -10.93 8.91 -3.55
CA LYS A 90 -11.61 10.17 -3.20
C LYS A 90 -12.69 10.44 -4.24
N ASN A 91 -13.92 10.70 -3.80
CA ASN A 91 -15.08 10.95 -4.66
C ASN A 91 -15.23 9.88 -5.76
N GLY A 92 -15.05 8.61 -5.38
CA GLY A 92 -15.16 7.44 -6.26
C GLY A 92 -14.00 7.27 -7.25
N LYS A 93 -13.00 8.14 -7.26
CA LYS A 93 -11.82 8.03 -8.13
C LYS A 93 -10.61 7.61 -7.31
N ARG A 94 -9.69 6.85 -7.92
CA ARG A 94 -8.39 6.59 -7.30
C ARG A 94 -7.67 7.90 -7.03
N ASN A 95 -7.25 8.11 -5.79
CA ASN A 95 -6.58 9.33 -5.38
C ASN A 95 -5.68 9.05 -4.17
N GLY A 96 -4.37 9.11 -4.39
CA GLY A 96 -3.35 8.70 -3.44
C GLY A 96 -2.65 7.41 -3.89
N GLN A 97 -2.12 6.70 -2.91
CA GLN A 97 -1.30 5.51 -3.12
C GLN A 97 -2.15 4.31 -3.58
N SER A 98 -1.57 3.51 -4.47
CA SER A 98 -2.09 2.22 -4.92
C SER A 98 -0.92 1.25 -5.01
N ILE A 99 -0.95 0.23 -4.16
CA ILE A 99 0.09 -0.80 -4.08
C ILE A 99 -0.52 -2.15 -4.44
N ARG A 100 0.24 -2.97 -5.15
CA ARG A 100 -0.10 -4.36 -5.47
C ARG A 100 1.03 -5.26 -5.01
N TRP A 101 0.68 -6.42 -4.45
CA TRP A 101 1.63 -7.45 -4.05
C TRP A 101 1.35 -8.75 -4.80
N PHE A 102 2.39 -9.56 -4.93
CA PHE A 102 2.26 -10.97 -5.29
C PHE A 102 1.81 -11.79 -4.08
N SER A 103 1.31 -13.00 -4.32
CA SER A 103 0.96 -13.94 -3.24
C SER A 103 2.13 -14.38 -2.38
N THR A 104 3.36 -14.20 -2.88
CA THR A 104 4.61 -14.36 -2.12
C THR A 104 4.80 -13.26 -1.06
N GLY A 105 3.97 -12.22 -1.09
CA GLY A 105 4.09 -11.03 -0.26
C GLY A 105 5.02 -9.98 -0.85
N GLN A 106 5.78 -10.26 -1.91
CA GLN A 106 6.63 -9.25 -2.55
C GLN A 106 5.78 -8.17 -3.23
N GLN A 107 6.10 -6.90 -2.99
CA GLN A 107 5.51 -5.78 -3.71
C GLN A 107 5.74 -5.94 -5.22
N MET A 108 4.65 -5.92 -5.99
CA MET A 108 4.67 -5.98 -7.45
C MET A 108 4.87 -4.58 -8.03
N TYR A 109 4.11 -3.62 -7.52
CA TYR A 109 4.31 -2.21 -7.82
C TYR A 109 3.64 -1.32 -6.78
N GLU A 110 4.08 -0.08 -6.76
CA GLU A 110 3.44 1.05 -6.09
C GLU A 110 3.29 2.20 -7.08
N ARG A 111 2.13 2.83 -7.07
CA ARG A 111 1.77 3.96 -7.93
C ARG A 111 1.03 5.00 -7.12
N ASN A 112 1.12 6.25 -7.56
CA ASN A 112 0.28 7.33 -7.05
C ASN A 112 -0.75 7.74 -8.11
N TYR A 113 -1.94 8.09 -7.64
CA TYR A 113 -3.04 8.57 -8.47
C TYR A 113 -3.50 9.94 -7.99
N ARG A 114 -3.96 10.76 -8.92
CA ARG A 114 -4.66 12.01 -8.62
C ARG A 114 -5.86 12.11 -9.54
N GLU A 115 -7.06 12.26 -8.96
CA GLU A 115 -8.32 12.37 -9.73
C GLU A 115 -8.52 11.22 -10.75
N GLY A 116 -8.17 10.00 -10.36
CA GLY A 116 -8.31 8.79 -11.17
C GLY A 116 -7.21 8.59 -12.22
N LYS A 117 -6.28 9.52 -12.36
CA LYS A 117 -5.16 9.44 -13.31
C LYS A 117 -3.86 9.10 -12.59
N TRP A 118 -2.99 8.38 -13.26
CA TRP A 118 -1.64 8.11 -12.75
C TRP A 118 -0.90 9.42 -12.56
N HIS A 119 -0.19 9.55 -11.45
CA HIS A 119 0.57 10.73 -11.11
C HIS A 119 1.85 10.36 -10.40
N GLY A 120 2.99 10.90 -10.86
CA GLY A 120 4.28 10.65 -10.23
C GLY A 120 4.97 9.36 -10.67
N LEU A 121 5.94 8.94 -9.87
CA LEU A 121 6.80 7.79 -10.15
C LEU A 121 6.08 6.47 -9.88
N VAL A 122 6.48 5.44 -10.62
CA VAL A 122 6.07 4.06 -10.40
C VAL A 122 7.27 3.30 -9.85
N THR A 123 7.08 2.67 -8.68
CA THR A 123 8.08 1.76 -8.10
C THR A 123 7.60 0.33 -8.35
N ARG A 124 8.52 -0.60 -8.64
CA ARG A 124 8.25 -2.02 -8.87
C ARG A 124 9.28 -2.87 -8.15
#